data_AF-A0A177MCU9-F1
#
_entry.id   AF-A0A177MCU9-F1
#
_cell.length_a   1.000
_cell.length_b   1.000
_cell.length_c   1.000
_cell.angle_alpha   90.00
_cell.angle_beta   90.00
_cell.angle_gamma   90.00
#
_symmetry.space_group_name_H-M   'P 1'
#
loop_
_entity.id
_entity.type
_entity.pdbx_description
1 polymer ?
#
loop_
_entity_poly.entity_id
_entity_poly.type
_entity_poly.pdbx_seq_one_letter_code
_entity_poly.pdbx_strand_id
1 'polypeptide(L)'
;MPYRNLLTVVLIALLAACSSGKRRGDENGVAASGQQVSVQGSAPIVGGGVEAARRAAIDDAVSNASLQLKRNNNSALLVSDIKVVDEWQDADLYHVQVLAVLSDKQRCGSPYRKKIVATGFPIMNADQISGTESQDLYSGIPREINNQLMETGDFIGRNLTNTSLYSRPDMAPEIRFAEGTAESVILNIAKQQNAQFVLSGVIRDFRVESTEYVRGSGPLADLKSMVRDFVARRSVGIDVYVYDGFSGALLFQHRYTDSILGDVSLPSGYTVGSDRFNSTSAGHAISEIIQEASEDIHKLFGCYPFTTRVIQAGNNRIVIAAGAQDKIKIGDRLMIYSASAGGVAGAGLGESQGILTITDVSATTAAGTLDSTAVSGAVRPGDWVKSFATP
;
A
#
# COMPACT_ATOMS: atom_id res chain seq x y z
N MET A 1 7.12 -26.37 68.61
CA MET A 1 6.15 -27.48 68.50
C MET A 1 5.91 -27.77 67.02
N PRO A 2 6.57 -28.81 66.48
CA PRO A 2 6.45 -29.29 65.11
C PRO A 2 5.63 -30.60 65.03
N TYR A 3 5.08 -30.99 63.88
CA TYR A 3 4.98 -32.39 63.39
C TYR A 3 4.38 -32.34 61.96
N ARG A 4 5.16 -32.49 60.88
CA ARG A 4 5.71 -33.71 60.23
C ARG A 4 4.68 -34.52 59.42
N ASN A 5 4.87 -34.47 58.10
CA ASN A 5 4.88 -35.58 57.12
C ASN A 5 4.56 -36.98 57.64
N LEU A 6 3.75 -37.74 56.89
CA LEU A 6 4.09 -39.08 56.33
C LEU A 6 2.90 -39.61 55.49
N LEU A 7 3.11 -39.95 54.22
CA LEU A 7 3.16 -41.34 53.68
C LEU A 7 1.78 -42.05 53.74
N THR A 8 1.07 -42.43 52.67
CA THR A 8 1.36 -43.25 51.45
C THR A 8 0.32 -44.39 51.43
N VAL A 9 0.09 -44.97 50.24
CA VAL A 9 -0.43 -46.33 49.97
C VAL A 9 -1.97 -46.44 49.93
N VAL A 10 -2.68 -47.03 48.96
CA VAL A 10 -2.49 -47.57 47.59
C VAL A 10 -3.88 -48.06 47.15
N LEU A 11 -4.26 -47.82 45.89
CA LEU A 11 -5.10 -48.68 45.03
C LEU A 11 -5.12 -47.96 43.66
N ILE A 12 -4.23 -48.19 42.67
CA ILE A 12 -3.84 -49.42 41.95
C ILE A 12 -5.05 -50.25 41.53
N ALA A 13 -5.55 -50.03 40.31
CA ALA A 13 -5.27 -50.89 39.16
C ALA A 13 -6.38 -50.83 38.12
N LEU A 14 -5.99 -50.44 36.90
CA LEU A 14 -6.25 -51.10 35.61
C LEU A 14 -5.28 -50.37 34.64
N LEU A 15 -4.01 -50.77 34.50
CA LEU A 15 -3.47 -51.91 33.73
C LEU A 15 -4.21 -52.06 32.38
N ALA A 16 -3.58 -52.09 31.21
CA ALA A 16 -2.17 -52.30 30.84
C ALA A 16 -1.95 -51.80 29.38
N ALA A 17 -0.81 -51.18 29.06
CA ALA A 17 0.34 -51.78 28.33
C ALA A 17 0.22 -51.68 26.78
N CYS A 18 1.25 -51.41 25.97
CA CYS A 18 2.69 -51.32 26.22
C CYS A 18 3.42 -50.63 25.04
N SER A 19 4.53 -49.97 25.39
CA SER A 19 5.85 -49.98 24.73
C SER A 19 6.01 -49.70 23.23
N SER A 20 6.87 -48.74 22.90
CA SER A 20 8.28 -49.03 22.56
C SER A 20 9.02 -47.75 22.18
N GLY A 21 10.23 -47.60 22.70
CA GLY A 21 11.08 -46.44 22.43
C GLY A 21 11.76 -46.51 21.05
N LYS A 22 12.11 -45.33 20.52
CA LYS A 22 13.24 -45.18 19.61
C LYS A 22 13.78 -43.75 19.68
N ARG A 23 15.11 -43.66 19.83
CA ARG A 23 15.96 -42.47 19.68
C ARG A 23 16.01 -42.01 18.21
N ARG A 24 16.56 -40.80 18.01
CA ARG A 24 16.83 -40.01 16.78
C ARG A 24 15.68 -39.07 16.44
N GLY A 25 15.92 -37.83 16.06
CA GLY A 25 17.13 -37.13 15.67
C GLY A 25 16.70 -35.74 15.22
N ASP A 26 17.63 -34.80 15.31
CA ASP A 26 17.53 -33.41 14.86
C ASP A 26 17.07 -33.33 13.40
N GLU A 27 15.87 -32.80 13.13
CA GLU A 27 15.51 -32.20 11.85
C GLU A 27 14.51 -31.05 12.08
N ASN A 28 15.01 -29.83 11.87
CA ASN A 28 14.22 -28.62 11.69
C ASN A 28 13.23 -28.80 10.53
N GLY A 29 12.03 -29.29 10.83
CA GLY A 29 10.89 -29.20 9.93
C GLY A 29 10.28 -27.80 10.03
N VAL A 30 10.72 -26.87 9.18
CA VAL A 30 9.92 -25.69 8.86
C VAL A 30 8.65 -26.21 8.18
N ALA A 31 7.58 -26.37 8.96
CA ALA A 31 6.26 -26.62 8.44
C ALA A 31 5.80 -25.36 7.69
N ALA A 32 6.20 -25.25 6.43
CA ALA A 32 5.59 -24.34 5.47
C ALA A 32 4.19 -24.88 5.19
N SER A 33 3.19 -24.34 5.88
CA SER A 33 1.78 -24.52 5.57
C SER A 33 1.47 -23.81 4.25
N GLY A 34 1.96 -24.37 3.14
CA GLY A 34 1.57 -23.99 1.79
C GLY A 34 0.89 -25.18 1.16
N GLN A 35 -0.31 -25.00 0.62
CA GLN A 35 -1.03 -26.07 -0.06
C GLN A 35 -0.32 -26.34 -1.39
N GLN A 36 0.28 -27.53 -1.53
CA GLN A 36 1.04 -27.89 -2.72
C GLN A 36 0.19 -28.80 -3.61
N VAL A 37 0.26 -28.59 -4.93
CA VAL A 37 -0.32 -29.50 -5.91
C VAL A 37 0.75 -29.89 -6.91
N SER A 38 0.79 -31.19 -7.23
CA SER A 38 1.68 -31.72 -8.26
C SER A 38 0.84 -32.06 -9.48
N VAL A 39 1.14 -31.45 -10.62
CA VAL A 39 0.38 -31.60 -11.86
C VAL A 39 1.30 -31.90 -13.03
N GLN A 40 0.75 -32.59 -14.02
CA GLN A 40 1.42 -32.90 -15.28
C GLN A 40 0.90 -32.00 -16.40
N GLY A 41 1.80 -31.64 -17.31
CA GLY A 41 1.46 -31.03 -18.59
C GLY A 41 2.19 -31.75 -19.73
N SER A 42 1.62 -31.67 -20.93
CA SER A 42 2.22 -32.30 -22.10
C SER A 42 1.99 -31.49 -23.37
N ALA A 43 2.95 -31.53 -24.29
CA ALA A 43 2.82 -30.87 -25.59
C ALA A 43 3.52 -31.63 -26.72
N PRO A 44 2.97 -31.61 -27.94
CA PRO A 44 3.55 -32.31 -29.08
C PRO A 44 4.82 -31.60 -29.60
N ILE A 45 5.79 -32.40 -30.06
CA ILE A 45 7.05 -31.93 -30.63
C ILE A 45 6.87 -31.77 -32.15
N VAL A 46 6.60 -30.54 -32.60
CA VAL A 46 6.42 -30.25 -34.03
C VAL A 46 7.73 -29.70 -34.63
N GLY A 47 8.23 -30.33 -35.70
CA GLY A 47 9.34 -29.83 -36.51
C GLY A 47 10.70 -29.75 -35.81
N GLY A 48 10.95 -30.58 -34.79
CA GLY A 48 12.21 -30.60 -34.04
C GLY A 48 12.37 -29.48 -32.99
N GLY A 49 11.33 -28.68 -32.77
CA GLY A 49 11.33 -27.61 -31.77
C GLY A 49 11.10 -28.10 -30.34
N VAL A 50 12.06 -28.84 -29.77
CA VAL A 50 11.96 -29.37 -28.38
C VAL A 50 11.74 -28.24 -27.36
N GLU A 51 12.39 -27.09 -27.55
CA GLU A 51 12.21 -25.91 -26.68
C GLU A 51 10.81 -25.31 -26.74
N ALA A 52 10.16 -25.36 -27.91
CA ALA A 52 8.79 -24.88 -28.05
C ALA A 52 7.80 -25.85 -27.39
N ALA A 53 8.00 -27.16 -27.57
CA ALA A 53 7.22 -28.20 -26.90
C ALA A 53 7.39 -28.14 -25.37
N ARG A 54 8.61 -27.91 -24.88
CA ARG A 54 8.89 -27.74 -23.44
C ARG A 54 8.11 -26.58 -22.84
N ARG A 55 8.14 -25.39 -23.48
CA ARG A 55 7.36 -24.23 -23.00
C ARG A 55 5.87 -24.50 -22.99
N ALA A 56 5.35 -25.08 -24.08
CA ALA A 56 3.94 -25.43 -24.18
C ALA A 56 3.49 -26.47 -23.12
N ALA A 57 4.35 -27.46 -22.82
CA ALA A 57 4.08 -28.45 -21.78
C ALA A 57 4.11 -27.84 -20.37
N ILE A 58 5.00 -26.88 -20.12
CA ILE A 58 5.01 -26.11 -18.87
C ILE A 58 3.72 -25.28 -18.77
N ASP A 59 3.34 -24.54 -19.81
CA ASP A 59 2.13 -23.72 -19.81
C ASP A 59 0.86 -24.57 -19.57
N ASP A 60 0.79 -25.76 -20.17
CA ASP A 60 -0.27 -26.74 -19.94
C ASP A 60 -0.30 -27.21 -18.47
N ALA A 61 0.86 -27.53 -17.89
CA ALA A 61 0.98 -27.90 -16.48
C ALA A 61 0.54 -26.74 -15.55
N VAL A 62 0.94 -25.50 -15.83
CA VAL A 62 0.53 -24.32 -15.05
C VAL A 62 -0.99 -24.10 -15.12
N SER A 63 -1.57 -24.24 -16.32
CA SER A 63 -3.01 -24.16 -16.51
C SER A 63 -3.74 -25.21 -15.66
N ASN A 64 -3.28 -26.47 -15.70
CA ASN A 64 -3.84 -27.56 -14.90
C ASN A 64 -3.69 -27.33 -13.39
N ALA A 65 -2.55 -26.81 -12.92
CA ALA A 65 -2.37 -26.39 -11.52
C ALA A 65 -3.40 -25.34 -11.14
N SER A 66 -3.56 -24.30 -11.96
CA SER A 66 -4.50 -23.21 -11.68
C SER A 66 -5.95 -23.70 -11.58
N LEU A 67 -6.35 -24.67 -12.40
CA LEU A 67 -7.69 -25.26 -12.39
C LEU A 67 -7.93 -26.12 -11.15
N GLN A 68 -6.97 -26.94 -10.74
CA GLN A 68 -7.10 -27.76 -9.54
C GLN A 68 -7.11 -26.91 -8.27
N LEU A 69 -6.31 -25.84 -8.23
CA LEU A 69 -6.26 -24.93 -7.09
C LEU A 69 -7.53 -24.07 -6.99
N LYS A 70 -8.10 -23.64 -8.12
CA LYS A 70 -9.43 -22.97 -8.17
C LYS A 70 -10.57 -23.86 -7.68
N ARG A 71 -10.53 -25.18 -7.94
CA ARG A 71 -11.55 -26.11 -7.42
C ARG A 71 -11.51 -26.25 -5.90
N ASN A 72 -10.34 -26.04 -5.30
CA ASN A 72 -10.15 -26.16 -3.86
C ASN A 72 -10.39 -24.84 -3.10
N ASN A 73 -10.47 -23.69 -3.78
CA ASN A 73 -10.63 -22.36 -3.16
C ASN A 73 -11.51 -21.41 -3.99
N ASN A 74 -12.51 -20.77 -3.35
CA ASN A 74 -13.47 -19.85 -3.99
C ASN A 74 -12.89 -18.46 -4.36
N SER A 75 -11.62 -18.20 -4.07
CA SER A 75 -10.92 -16.95 -4.40
C SER A 75 -9.90 -17.21 -5.50
N ALA A 76 -9.90 -16.38 -6.55
CA ALA A 76 -8.97 -16.50 -7.67
C ALA A 76 -7.52 -16.21 -7.22
N LEU A 77 -6.82 -17.25 -6.76
CA LEU A 77 -5.41 -17.20 -6.36
C LEU A 77 -4.54 -17.56 -7.56
N LEU A 78 -3.54 -16.71 -7.84
CA LEU A 78 -2.49 -16.98 -8.83
C LEU A 78 -1.46 -17.92 -8.19
N VAL A 79 -0.95 -18.88 -8.97
CA VAL A 79 0.11 -19.80 -8.54
C VAL A 79 1.37 -18.98 -8.24
N SER A 80 1.81 -18.96 -6.97
CA SER A 80 2.90 -18.09 -6.51
C SER A 80 4.29 -18.61 -6.83
N ASP A 81 4.45 -19.94 -6.86
CA ASP A 81 5.75 -20.57 -7.14
C ASP A 81 5.55 -21.90 -7.87
N ILE A 82 6.36 -22.12 -8.91
CA ILE A 82 6.25 -23.21 -9.87
C ILE A 82 7.64 -23.82 -10.03
N LYS A 83 7.79 -25.05 -9.56
CA LYS A 83 9.04 -25.80 -9.69
C LYS A 83 8.82 -27.00 -10.59
N VAL A 84 9.63 -27.11 -11.64
CA VAL A 84 9.71 -28.33 -12.44
C VAL A 84 10.41 -29.41 -11.62
N VAL A 85 9.71 -30.52 -11.40
CA VAL A 85 10.20 -31.67 -10.61
C VAL A 85 10.77 -32.73 -11.52
N ASP A 86 10.18 -32.92 -12.69
CA ASP A 86 10.59 -33.94 -13.65
C ASP A 86 10.23 -33.52 -15.07
N GLU A 87 11.02 -33.97 -16.04
CA GLU A 87 10.83 -33.75 -17.48
C GLU A 87 11.25 -34.99 -18.24
N TRP A 88 10.40 -35.47 -19.14
CA TRP A 88 10.74 -36.60 -19.99
C TRP A 88 10.09 -36.45 -21.37
N GLN A 89 10.69 -37.12 -22.35
CA GLN A 89 10.14 -37.21 -23.69
C GLN A 89 9.63 -38.63 -23.91
N ASP A 90 8.39 -38.74 -24.38
CA ASP A 90 7.80 -40.01 -24.82
C ASP A 90 7.31 -39.85 -26.26
N ALA A 91 7.97 -40.54 -27.19
CA ALA A 91 7.75 -40.41 -28.64
C ALA A 91 7.73 -38.95 -29.13
N ASP A 92 6.57 -38.49 -29.61
CA ASP A 92 6.34 -37.15 -30.14
C ASP A 92 5.75 -36.18 -29.09
N LEU A 93 5.70 -36.56 -27.81
CA LEU A 93 5.18 -35.76 -26.70
C LEU A 93 6.28 -35.41 -25.71
N TYR A 94 6.32 -34.15 -25.31
CA TYR A 94 7.14 -33.66 -24.22
C TYR A 94 6.29 -33.55 -22.97
N HIS A 95 6.72 -34.20 -21.87
CA HIS A 95 6.01 -34.23 -20.60
C HIS A 95 6.78 -33.49 -19.51
N VAL A 96 6.04 -32.79 -18.65
CA VAL A 96 6.60 -32.06 -17.52
C VAL A 96 5.75 -32.33 -16.28
N GLN A 97 6.40 -32.68 -15.17
CA GLN A 97 5.80 -32.70 -13.84
C GLN A 97 6.20 -31.42 -13.11
N VAL A 98 5.19 -30.69 -12.65
CA VAL A 98 5.36 -29.42 -11.94
C VAL A 98 4.80 -29.53 -10.54
N LEU A 99 5.56 -29.05 -9.56
CA LEU A 99 5.08 -28.76 -8.22
C LEU A 99 4.72 -27.27 -8.14
N ALA A 100 3.43 -27.01 -7.99
CA ALA A 100 2.90 -25.68 -7.74
C ALA A 100 2.64 -25.53 -6.24
N VAL A 101 3.20 -24.49 -5.62
CA VAL A 101 3.02 -24.20 -4.20
C VAL A 101 2.13 -22.97 -4.06
N LEU A 102 1.00 -23.11 -3.36
CA LEU A 102 0.24 -21.98 -2.82
C LEU A 102 0.97 -21.49 -1.58
N SER A 103 1.59 -20.31 -1.65
CA SER A 103 2.04 -19.63 -0.45
C SER A 103 0.86 -18.92 0.23
N ASP A 104 0.48 -19.39 1.41
CA ASP A 104 -0.42 -18.70 2.34
C ASP A 104 0.27 -17.50 3.06
N LYS A 105 1.44 -17.12 2.56
CA LYS A 105 2.19 -15.95 2.96
C LYS A 105 2.53 -15.18 1.70
N GLN A 106 1.56 -14.41 1.23
CA GLN A 106 1.86 -13.24 0.43
C GLN A 106 2.82 -12.40 1.26
N ARG A 107 4.13 -12.47 0.96
CA ARG A 107 5.09 -11.47 1.42
C ARG A 107 4.76 -10.22 0.63
N CYS A 108 3.73 -9.54 1.11
CA CYS A 108 3.25 -8.26 0.65
C CYS A 108 4.40 -7.28 0.90
N GLY A 109 5.29 -7.14 -0.08
CA GLY A 109 6.53 -6.40 0.08
C GLY A 109 7.10 -6.06 -1.27
N SER A 110 6.81 -4.86 -1.76
CA SER A 110 7.56 -4.33 -2.89
C SER A 110 9.00 -4.07 -2.42
N PRO A 111 10.03 -4.56 -3.14
CA PRO A 111 11.42 -4.32 -2.77
C PRO A 111 11.85 -2.86 -2.92
N TYR A 112 10.97 -2.02 -3.50
CA TYR A 112 11.20 -0.63 -3.84
C TYR A 112 10.43 0.32 -2.92
N ARG A 113 10.96 1.53 -2.78
CA ARG A 113 10.26 2.63 -2.10
C ARG A 113 9.41 3.41 -3.10
N LYS A 114 8.20 3.81 -2.70
CA LYS A 114 7.27 4.55 -3.55
C LYS A 114 7.32 6.03 -3.18
N LYS A 115 7.29 6.91 -4.18
CA LYS A 115 7.30 8.36 -3.94
C LYS A 115 5.88 8.84 -3.70
N ILE A 116 5.66 9.54 -2.60
CA ILE A 116 4.38 10.16 -2.25
C ILE A 116 4.60 11.65 -1.98
N VAL A 117 3.67 12.49 -2.45
CA VAL A 117 3.65 13.91 -2.13
C VAL A 117 2.39 14.28 -1.38
N ALA A 118 2.55 14.93 -0.23
CA ALA A 118 1.45 15.40 0.61
C ALA A 118 1.10 16.86 0.29
N THR A 119 -0.18 17.10 -0.01
CA THR A 119 -0.76 18.42 -0.29
C THR A 119 -1.52 18.94 0.93
N GLY A 120 -1.86 20.23 0.94
CA GLY A 120 -2.56 20.86 2.06
C GLY A 120 -4.00 20.39 2.20
N PHE A 121 -4.49 20.26 3.44
CA PHE A 121 -5.86 19.85 3.76
C PHE A 121 -6.67 21.08 4.13
N PRO A 122 -7.43 21.71 3.20
CA PRO A 122 -8.27 22.84 3.54
C PRO A 122 -9.42 22.42 4.47
N ILE A 123 -9.91 23.35 5.30
CA ILE A 123 -11.14 23.15 6.08
C ILE A 123 -12.36 23.56 5.26
N MET A 124 -13.46 22.83 5.43
CA MET A 124 -14.72 23.13 4.77
C MET A 124 -15.32 24.47 5.24
N ASN A 125 -15.21 24.76 6.53
CA ASN A 125 -15.81 25.92 7.18
C ASN A 125 -14.75 26.60 8.07
N ALA A 126 -14.23 27.74 7.63
CA ALA A 126 -13.12 28.42 8.32
C ALA A 126 -13.51 28.99 9.70
N ASP A 127 -14.79 29.21 9.95
CA ASP A 127 -15.34 29.66 11.25
C ASP A 127 -15.25 28.59 12.36
N GLN A 128 -14.93 27.35 12.01
CA GLN A 128 -14.78 26.25 12.96
C GLN A 128 -13.42 26.24 13.68
N ILE A 129 -12.44 26.99 13.17
CA ILE A 129 -11.14 27.20 13.81
C ILE A 129 -11.04 28.67 14.19
N SER A 130 -10.94 28.94 15.49
CA SER A 130 -10.76 30.31 15.97
C SER A 130 -9.32 30.81 15.73
N GLY A 131 -9.12 32.13 15.69
CA GLY A 131 -7.78 32.71 15.55
C GLY A 131 -6.84 32.43 16.73
N THR A 132 -7.38 31.96 17.86
CA THR A 132 -6.61 31.53 19.04
C THR A 132 -6.25 30.06 19.01
N GLU A 133 -6.67 29.32 17.98
CA GLU A 133 -6.37 27.91 17.80
C GLU A 133 -5.24 27.67 16.82
N SER A 134 -4.66 26.46 16.86
CA SER A 134 -3.59 26.08 15.94
C SER A 134 -4.03 26.13 14.49
N GLN A 135 -3.34 26.96 13.69
CA GLN A 135 -3.50 27.02 12.25
C GLN A 135 -2.60 25.99 11.53
N ASP A 136 -1.76 25.23 12.24
CA ASP A 136 -0.94 24.21 11.61
C ASP A 136 -1.74 22.98 11.22
N LEU A 137 -3.04 22.88 11.52
CA LEU A 137 -3.89 21.76 11.12
C LEU A 137 -3.87 21.53 9.59
N TYR A 138 -3.96 22.60 8.80
CA TYR A 138 -4.03 22.54 7.33
C TYR A 138 -2.79 21.90 6.69
N SER A 139 -1.61 22.23 7.22
CA SER A 139 -0.32 21.78 6.69
C SER A 139 0.30 20.63 7.48
N GLY A 140 -0.08 20.51 8.75
CA GLY A 140 0.53 19.63 9.72
C GLY A 140 -0.05 18.22 9.69
N ILE A 141 -1.37 18.09 9.54
CA ILE A 141 -2.00 16.77 9.36
C ILE A 141 -1.40 16.01 8.16
N PRO A 142 -1.39 16.57 6.93
CA PRO A 142 -0.78 15.88 5.79
C PRO A 142 0.74 15.67 5.95
N ARG A 143 1.44 16.59 6.62
CA ARG A 143 2.87 16.46 6.89
C ARG A 143 3.16 15.28 7.81
N GLU A 144 2.42 15.13 8.90
CA GLU A 144 2.63 14.03 9.84
C GLU A 144 2.20 12.68 9.28
N ILE A 145 1.13 12.61 8.48
CA ILE A 145 0.78 11.40 7.72
C ILE A 145 1.98 10.98 6.85
N ASN A 146 2.55 11.94 6.11
CA ASN A 146 3.69 11.70 5.24
C ASN A 146 4.95 11.28 6.03
N ASN A 147 5.20 11.88 7.20
CA ASN A 147 6.31 11.51 8.06
C ASN A 147 6.18 10.06 8.56
N GLN A 148 5.01 9.66 9.06
CA GLN A 148 4.76 8.29 9.50
C GLN A 148 4.92 7.28 8.36
N LEU A 149 4.43 7.60 7.15
CA LEU A 149 4.67 6.77 5.97
C LEU A 149 6.16 6.65 5.63
N MET A 150 6.94 7.71 5.79
CA MET A 150 8.40 7.66 5.58
C MET A 150 9.10 6.78 6.62
N GLU A 151 8.63 6.77 7.87
CA GLU A 151 9.18 5.95 8.97
C GLU A 151 9.01 4.45 8.72
N THR A 152 8.00 4.03 7.96
CA THR A 152 7.85 2.62 7.52
C THR A 152 9.03 2.13 6.68
N GLY A 153 9.77 3.04 6.02
CA GLY A 153 10.85 2.71 5.11
C GLY A 153 10.41 2.25 3.71
N ASP A 154 9.09 2.22 3.44
CA ASP A 154 8.50 1.82 2.15
C ASP A 154 8.14 3.01 1.25
N PHE A 155 8.16 4.23 1.80
CA PHE A 155 7.83 5.45 1.08
C PHE A 155 8.97 6.46 1.11
N ILE A 156 9.01 7.32 0.09
CA ILE A 156 9.79 8.55 0.04
C ILE A 156 8.77 9.69 -0.03
N GLY A 157 8.64 10.43 1.06
CA GLY A 157 7.69 11.53 1.18
C GLY A 157 8.26 12.87 0.71
N ARG A 158 7.41 13.67 0.06
CA ARG A 158 7.63 15.10 -0.18
C ARG A 158 6.47 15.90 0.37
N ASN A 159 6.75 17.07 0.93
CA ASN A 159 5.72 17.95 1.47
C ASN A 159 5.49 19.13 0.51
N LEU A 160 4.26 19.25 0.02
CA LEU A 160 3.74 20.37 -0.76
C LEU A 160 2.46 20.91 -0.08
N THR A 161 2.52 21.01 1.24
CA THR A 161 1.37 21.30 2.10
C THR A 161 0.87 22.74 2.01
N ASN A 162 1.64 23.61 1.34
CA ASN A 162 1.24 24.97 0.97
C ASN A 162 0.34 25.03 -0.28
N THR A 163 0.13 23.91 -0.97
CA THR A 163 -0.71 23.82 -2.16
C THR A 163 -1.92 22.95 -1.83
N SER A 164 -3.13 23.48 -1.99
CA SER A 164 -4.38 22.72 -1.86
C SER A 164 -4.90 22.32 -3.25
N LEU A 165 -5.37 21.07 -3.39
CA LEU A 165 -6.05 20.62 -4.61
C LEU A 165 -7.49 21.13 -4.71
N TYR A 166 -8.12 21.46 -3.59
CA TYR A 166 -9.53 21.82 -3.52
C TYR A 166 -9.68 23.31 -3.21
N SER A 167 -10.09 24.08 -4.22
CA SER A 167 -10.56 25.46 -4.03
C SER A 167 -11.95 25.53 -3.39
N ARG A 168 -12.71 24.44 -3.50
CA ARG A 168 -14.04 24.22 -2.92
C ARG A 168 -14.03 22.92 -2.13
N PRO A 169 -13.61 22.94 -0.86
CA PRO A 169 -13.46 21.73 -0.05
C PRO A 169 -14.78 20.99 0.18
N ASP A 170 -15.91 21.69 0.07
CA ASP A 170 -17.26 21.12 0.14
C ASP A 170 -17.53 20.07 -0.95
N MET A 171 -16.94 20.23 -2.14
CA MET A 171 -17.15 19.34 -3.29
C MET A 171 -16.06 18.26 -3.44
N ALA A 172 -15.07 18.19 -2.54
CA ALA A 172 -14.07 17.13 -2.59
C ALA A 172 -14.73 15.73 -2.56
N PRO A 173 -14.20 14.71 -3.28
CA PRO A 173 -12.93 14.69 -3.99
C PRO A 173 -12.96 15.29 -5.41
N GLU A 174 -14.06 15.93 -5.83
CA GLU A 174 -14.14 16.56 -7.14
C GLU A 174 -13.18 17.76 -7.22
N ILE A 175 -12.29 17.73 -8.21
CA ILE A 175 -11.36 18.82 -8.49
C ILE A 175 -11.93 19.62 -9.65
N ARG A 176 -12.28 20.88 -9.42
CA ARG A 176 -12.67 21.78 -10.51
C ARG A 176 -11.43 22.19 -11.30
N PHE A 177 -11.42 21.86 -12.59
CA PHE A 177 -10.42 22.35 -13.53
C PHE A 177 -10.73 23.82 -13.85
N ALA A 178 -9.69 24.67 -13.85
CA ALA A 178 -9.80 25.97 -14.49
C ALA A 178 -10.04 25.72 -15.98
N GLU A 179 -11.17 26.22 -16.51
CA GLU A 179 -11.54 26.11 -17.91
C GLU A 179 -10.34 26.49 -18.80
N GLY A 180 -9.91 25.58 -19.68
CA GLY A 180 -8.80 25.80 -20.62
C GLY A 180 -7.48 25.09 -20.30
N THR A 181 -7.34 24.40 -19.16
CA THR A 181 -6.14 23.59 -18.86
C THR A 181 -6.43 22.12 -19.19
N ALA A 182 -5.79 21.58 -20.23
CA ALA A 182 -6.00 20.19 -20.67
C ALA A 182 -5.42 19.13 -19.70
N GLU A 183 -4.56 19.55 -18.76
CA GLU A 183 -3.84 18.65 -17.86
C GLU A 183 -4.34 18.78 -16.42
N SER A 184 -4.63 17.63 -15.78
CA SER A 184 -5.13 17.62 -14.41
C SER A 184 -4.06 18.11 -13.42
N VAL A 185 -4.48 18.88 -12.40
CA VAL A 185 -3.58 19.43 -11.37
C VAL A 185 -2.80 18.33 -10.65
N ILE A 186 -3.43 17.16 -10.45
CA ILE A 186 -2.79 15.96 -9.88
C ILE A 186 -1.60 15.51 -10.72
N LEU A 187 -1.78 15.37 -12.04
CA LEU A 187 -0.73 14.93 -12.95
C LEU A 187 0.43 15.93 -13.00
N ASN A 188 0.12 17.24 -12.97
CA ASN A 188 1.13 18.29 -12.90
C ASN A 188 1.98 18.19 -11.62
N ILE A 189 1.35 18.08 -10.45
CA ILE A 189 2.04 17.93 -9.17
C ILE A 189 2.88 16.66 -9.15
N ALA A 190 2.30 15.53 -9.57
CA ALA A 190 2.99 14.25 -9.61
C ALA A 190 4.21 14.28 -10.55
N LYS A 191 4.10 14.90 -11.72
CA LYS A 191 5.21 15.08 -12.66
C LYS A 191 6.31 15.97 -12.08
N GLN A 192 5.96 17.13 -11.52
CA GLN A 192 6.93 18.06 -10.94
C GLN A 192 7.67 17.46 -9.74
N GLN A 193 6.98 16.70 -8.91
CA GLN A 193 7.52 16.10 -7.69
C GLN A 193 8.09 14.69 -7.93
N ASN A 194 7.95 14.17 -9.16
CA ASN A 194 8.25 12.79 -9.53
C ASN A 194 7.64 11.81 -8.52
N ALA A 195 6.35 12.00 -8.20
CA ALA A 195 5.64 11.22 -7.21
C ALA A 195 4.72 10.20 -7.88
N GLN A 196 4.69 8.99 -7.33
CA GLN A 196 3.75 7.95 -7.72
C GLN A 196 2.37 8.18 -7.11
N PHE A 197 2.33 8.75 -5.92
CA PHE A 197 1.08 9.02 -5.21
C PHE A 197 0.99 10.49 -4.82
N VAL A 198 -0.21 11.06 -4.91
CA VAL A 198 -0.54 12.39 -4.42
C VAL A 198 -1.55 12.25 -3.29
N LEU A 199 -1.11 12.56 -2.07
CA LEU A 199 -1.94 12.60 -0.87
C LEU A 199 -2.61 13.97 -0.76
N SER A 200 -3.93 13.97 -0.58
CA SER A 200 -4.74 15.16 -0.31
C SER A 200 -5.86 14.83 0.67
N GLY A 201 -6.61 15.84 1.09
CA GLY A 201 -7.67 15.67 2.05
C GLY A 201 -8.41 16.95 2.32
N VAL A 202 -9.44 16.87 3.15
CA VAL A 202 -10.25 18.00 3.60
C VAL A 202 -10.61 17.80 5.07
N ILE A 203 -10.46 18.85 5.88
CA ILE A 203 -11.03 18.88 7.23
C ILE A 203 -12.51 19.22 7.08
N ARG A 204 -13.37 18.21 7.19
CA ARG A 204 -14.83 18.32 7.00
C ARG A 204 -15.52 18.92 8.20
N ASP A 205 -15.06 18.56 9.40
CA ASP A 205 -15.67 19.00 10.63
C ASP A 205 -14.62 19.22 11.70
N PHE A 206 -14.69 20.36 12.35
CA PHE A 206 -13.88 20.69 13.51
C PHE A 206 -14.66 21.58 14.49
N ARG A 207 -15.98 21.39 14.56
CA ARG A 207 -16.88 22.22 15.36
C ARG A 207 -16.84 21.84 16.82
N VAL A 208 -16.78 22.87 17.67
CA VAL A 208 -17.22 22.74 19.05
C VAL A 208 -18.75 22.69 19.02
N GLU A 209 -19.32 21.59 19.50
CA GLU A 209 -20.77 21.46 19.70
C GLU A 209 -21.17 22.39 20.85
N SER A 210 -21.66 23.58 20.52
CA SER A 210 -22.32 24.44 21.50
C SER A 210 -23.76 23.98 21.71
N THR A 211 -24.01 23.44 22.90
CA THR A 211 -25.28 23.45 23.63
C THR A 211 -26.57 23.43 22.79
N GLU A 212 -26.98 22.25 22.32
CA GLU A 212 -28.37 22.06 21.89
C GLU A 212 -29.32 22.39 23.06
N TYR A 213 -30.33 23.22 22.80
CA TYR A 213 -31.28 23.73 23.82
C TYR A 213 -31.87 22.58 24.66
N VAL A 214 -31.66 22.58 25.98
CA VAL A 214 -32.37 21.62 26.84
C VAL A 214 -33.83 22.03 26.85
N ARG A 215 -34.71 21.28 26.17
CA ARG A 215 -36.16 21.44 26.37
C ARG A 215 -36.51 21.05 27.79
N GLY A 216 -36.91 22.04 28.59
CA GLY A 216 -37.40 21.86 29.95
C GLY A 216 -37.35 23.18 30.71
N SER A 217 -38.24 23.34 31.68
CA SER A 217 -38.21 24.44 32.65
C SER A 217 -38.07 23.87 34.06
N GLY A 218 -37.21 24.47 34.87
CA GLY A 218 -37.03 24.13 36.28
C GLY A 218 -35.61 23.74 36.68
N PRO A 219 -35.37 23.55 38.00
CA PRO A 219 -34.02 23.46 38.57
C PRO A 219 -33.20 22.26 38.09
N LEU A 220 -33.85 21.18 37.63
CA LEU A 220 -33.18 20.04 37.02
C LEU A 220 -32.67 20.33 35.60
N ALA A 221 -33.37 21.18 34.84
CA ALA A 221 -32.94 21.62 33.52
C ALA A 221 -31.77 22.61 33.65
N ASP A 222 -31.82 23.52 34.63
CA ASP A 222 -30.74 24.45 34.94
C ASP A 222 -29.46 23.72 35.40
N LEU A 223 -29.60 22.73 36.29
CA LEU A 223 -28.46 21.91 36.73
C LEU A 223 -27.86 21.10 35.58
N LYS A 224 -28.70 20.51 34.70
CA LYS A 224 -28.21 19.82 33.49
C LYS A 224 -27.52 20.76 32.52
N SER A 225 -28.02 21.98 32.36
CA SER A 225 -27.39 23.00 31.52
C SER A 225 -26.03 23.39 32.09
N MET A 226 -25.95 23.67 33.41
CA MET A 226 -24.69 24.01 34.07
C MET A 226 -23.65 22.90 33.95
N VAL A 227 -23.99 21.64 34.26
CA VAL A 227 -23.05 20.50 34.16
C VAL A 227 -22.58 20.29 32.71
N ARG A 228 -23.41 20.57 31.71
CA ARG A 228 -23.05 20.46 30.30
C ARG A 228 -22.20 21.64 29.80
N ASP A 229 -22.39 22.84 30.34
CA ASP A 229 -21.51 23.99 30.05
C ASP A 229 -20.06 23.73 30.52
N PHE A 230 -19.85 22.81 31.47
CA PHE A 230 -18.52 22.35 31.90
C PHE A 230 -17.92 21.22 31.04
N VAL A 231 -18.72 20.55 30.20
CA VAL A 231 -18.26 19.41 29.37
C VAL A 231 -18.49 19.76 27.91
N ALA A 232 -17.53 20.48 27.33
CA ALA A 232 -17.55 20.78 25.90
C ALA A 232 -17.35 19.49 25.08
N ARG A 233 -17.97 19.45 23.90
CA ARG A 233 -17.72 18.41 22.90
C ARG A 233 -17.22 19.04 21.62
N ARG A 234 -16.28 18.40 20.95
CA ARG A 234 -15.81 18.80 19.62
C ARG A 234 -15.82 17.59 18.70
N SER A 235 -16.44 17.72 17.54
CA SER A 235 -16.34 16.72 16.48
C SER A 235 -15.10 17.00 15.62
N VAL A 236 -14.44 15.93 15.18
CA VAL A 236 -13.34 15.97 14.23
C VAL A 236 -13.71 15.07 13.07
N GLY A 237 -13.63 15.58 11.85
CA GLY A 237 -13.89 14.83 10.62
C GLY A 237 -12.87 15.20 9.57
N ILE A 238 -12.08 14.23 9.11
CA ILE A 238 -11.03 14.42 8.11
C ILE A 238 -11.24 13.39 7.00
N ASP A 239 -11.43 13.88 5.78
CA ASP A 239 -11.40 13.04 4.60
C ASP A 239 -9.98 13.00 4.05
N VAL A 240 -9.50 11.80 3.73
CA VAL A 240 -8.17 11.57 3.14
C VAL A 240 -8.33 10.87 1.80
N TYR A 241 -7.59 11.35 0.81
CA TYR A 241 -7.60 10.86 -0.56
C TYR A 241 -6.17 10.58 -1.04
N VAL A 242 -5.97 9.50 -1.79
CA VAL A 242 -4.70 9.23 -2.49
C VAL A 242 -5.00 9.02 -3.97
N TYR A 243 -4.35 9.83 -4.81
CA TYR A 243 -4.44 9.73 -6.26
C TYR A 243 -3.20 9.07 -6.84
N ASP A 244 -3.39 8.38 -7.97
CA ASP A 244 -2.31 7.92 -8.82
C ASP A 244 -1.68 9.12 -9.56
N GLY A 245 -0.39 9.35 -9.34
CA GLY A 245 0.39 10.40 -9.99
C GLY A 245 0.63 10.18 -11.48
N PHE A 246 0.24 9.02 -12.01
CA PHE A 246 0.41 8.69 -13.41
C PHE A 246 -0.87 8.77 -14.24
N SER A 247 -1.99 8.25 -13.73
CA SER A 247 -3.30 8.33 -14.39
C SER A 247 -4.21 9.45 -13.87
N GLY A 248 -3.93 10.01 -12.68
CA GLY A 248 -4.83 10.92 -11.98
C GLY A 248 -6.04 10.23 -11.33
N ALA A 249 -6.12 8.89 -11.36
CA ALA A 249 -7.21 8.14 -10.76
C ALA A 249 -7.19 8.23 -9.23
N LEU A 250 -8.38 8.30 -8.61
CA LEU A 250 -8.53 8.19 -7.16
C LEU A 250 -8.37 6.72 -6.76
N LEU A 251 -7.31 6.41 -6.00
CA LEU A 251 -6.99 5.04 -5.56
C LEU A 251 -7.50 4.74 -4.16
N PHE A 252 -7.58 5.76 -3.31
CA PHE A 252 -8.02 5.62 -1.92
C PHE A 252 -8.85 6.83 -1.52
N GLN A 253 -9.90 6.56 -0.77
CA GLN A 253 -10.74 7.54 -0.12
C GLN A 253 -11.23 6.95 1.20
N HIS A 254 -10.98 7.67 2.28
CA HIS A 254 -11.53 7.31 3.59
C HIS A 254 -11.87 8.56 4.39
N ARG A 255 -12.91 8.45 5.22
CA ARG A 255 -13.31 9.50 6.15
C ARG A 255 -13.05 9.01 7.57
N TYR A 256 -12.20 9.73 8.28
CA TYR A 256 -11.91 9.50 9.69
C TYR A 256 -12.72 10.48 10.52
N THR A 257 -13.31 9.98 11.59
CA THR A 257 -14.12 10.81 12.49
C THR A 257 -13.85 10.46 13.93
N ASP A 258 -13.78 11.47 14.77
CA ASP A 258 -13.69 11.30 16.21
C ASP A 258 -14.48 12.40 16.93
N SER A 259 -14.71 12.21 18.22
CA SER A 259 -15.37 13.18 19.10
C SER A 259 -14.60 13.34 20.41
N ILE A 260 -14.18 14.57 20.68
CA ILE A 260 -13.48 14.94 21.91
C ILE A 260 -14.51 15.37 22.94
N LEU A 261 -14.38 14.88 24.17
CA LEU A 261 -15.21 15.28 25.32
C LEU A 261 -14.33 15.92 26.40
N GLY A 262 -14.76 17.06 26.95
CA GLY A 262 -14.05 17.78 28.00
C GLY A 262 -13.27 18.99 27.47
N ASP A 263 -11.94 19.00 27.65
CA ASP A 263 -11.09 20.07 27.14
C ASP A 263 -10.89 19.95 25.63
N VAL A 264 -11.60 20.80 24.89
CA VAL A 264 -11.56 20.89 23.42
C VAL A 264 -10.60 21.97 22.92
N SER A 265 -9.83 22.59 23.83
CA SER A 265 -8.91 23.66 23.48
C SER A 265 -7.73 23.13 22.66
N LEU A 266 -7.34 23.89 21.66
CA LEU A 266 -6.17 23.61 20.84
C LEU A 266 -5.36 24.89 20.67
N PRO A 267 -4.47 25.24 21.62
CA PRO A 267 -3.80 26.54 21.65
C PRO A 267 -3.06 26.90 20.36
N SER A 268 -3.11 28.17 19.99
CA SER A 268 -2.30 28.71 18.90
C SER A 268 -0.80 28.51 19.18
N GLY A 269 -0.04 28.25 18.12
CA GLY A 269 1.39 27.94 18.21
C GLY A 269 1.73 26.49 18.53
N TYR A 270 0.75 25.62 18.79
CA TYR A 270 0.99 24.17 18.91
C TYR A 270 1.03 23.55 17.52
N THR A 271 2.19 23.03 17.14
CA THR A 271 2.42 22.39 15.83
C THR A 271 1.93 20.93 15.87
N VAL A 272 1.24 20.49 14.84
CA VAL A 272 0.80 19.09 14.68
C VAL A 272 2.04 18.19 14.72
N GLY A 273 1.97 17.11 15.50
CA GLY A 273 3.10 16.18 15.73
C GLY A 273 4.03 16.57 16.89
N SER A 274 3.87 17.75 17.50
CA SER A 274 4.65 18.11 18.70
C SER A 274 4.08 17.48 19.98
N ASP A 275 4.93 17.24 20.97
CA ASP A 275 4.51 16.71 22.28
C ASP A 275 3.42 17.56 22.95
N ARG A 276 3.53 18.90 22.84
CA ARG A 276 2.54 19.83 23.40
C ARG A 276 1.20 19.69 22.70
N PHE A 277 1.20 19.56 21.37
CA PHE A 277 -0.01 19.30 20.61
C PHE A 277 -0.65 17.98 21.05
N ASN A 278 0.12 16.90 21.05
CA ASN A 278 -0.37 15.56 21.40
C ASN A 278 -0.84 15.43 22.87
N SER A 279 -0.33 16.29 23.76
CA SER A 279 -0.78 16.34 25.17
C SER A 279 -2.18 16.94 25.37
N THR A 280 -2.73 17.64 24.37
CA THR A 280 -4.11 18.16 24.42
C THR A 280 -5.09 17.08 23.96
N SER A 281 -6.32 17.05 24.49
CA SER A 281 -7.32 16.07 24.06
C SER A 281 -7.62 16.18 22.56
N ALA A 282 -7.66 17.40 22.02
CA ALA A 282 -7.90 17.64 20.61
C ALA A 282 -6.72 17.19 19.74
N GLY A 283 -5.49 17.51 20.15
CA GLY A 283 -4.31 17.07 19.42
C GLY A 283 -4.11 15.55 19.47
N HIS A 284 -4.46 14.91 20.58
CA HIS A 284 -4.43 13.46 20.71
C HIS A 284 -5.38 12.77 19.72
N ALA A 285 -6.65 13.18 19.68
CA ALA A 285 -7.64 12.67 18.72
C ALA A 285 -7.19 12.83 17.25
N ILE A 286 -6.61 14.00 16.92
CA ILE A 286 -6.06 14.23 15.57
C ILE A 286 -4.85 13.32 15.31
N SER A 287 -3.99 13.11 16.30
CA SER A 287 -2.84 12.21 16.19
C SER A 287 -3.26 10.75 15.99
N GLU A 288 -4.34 10.28 16.63
CA GLU A 288 -4.92 8.96 16.39
C GLU A 288 -5.44 8.83 14.95
N ILE A 289 -6.17 9.84 14.45
CA ILE A 289 -6.62 9.87 13.04
C ILE A 289 -5.42 9.85 12.07
N ILE A 290 -4.36 10.60 12.35
CA ILE A 290 -3.14 10.60 11.53
C ILE A 290 -2.51 9.22 11.51
N GLN A 291 -2.47 8.53 12.66
CA GLN A 291 -1.93 7.19 12.77
C GLN A 291 -2.76 6.19 11.95
N GLU A 292 -4.08 6.16 12.16
CA GLU A 292 -5.00 5.28 11.43
C GLU A 292 -4.89 5.51 9.91
N ALA A 293 -4.88 6.78 9.48
CA ALA A 293 -4.73 7.12 8.07
C ALA A 293 -3.39 6.66 7.48
N SER A 294 -2.30 6.78 8.23
CA SER A 294 -0.98 6.35 7.78
C SER A 294 -0.88 4.84 7.67
N GLU A 295 -1.45 4.11 8.64
CA GLU A 295 -1.50 2.64 8.65
C GLU A 295 -2.33 2.09 7.48
N ASP A 296 -3.50 2.68 7.21
CA ASP A 296 -4.36 2.28 6.09
C ASP A 296 -3.70 2.53 4.73
N ILE A 297 -3.06 3.70 4.56
CA ILE A 297 -2.29 4.02 3.36
C ILE A 297 -1.11 3.05 3.22
N HIS A 298 -0.37 2.75 4.29
CA HIS A 298 0.74 1.79 4.23
C HIS A 298 0.26 0.39 3.86
N LYS A 299 -0.83 -0.09 4.46
CA LYS A 299 -1.40 -1.41 4.19
C LYS A 299 -1.82 -1.58 2.74
N LEU A 300 -2.41 -0.54 2.14
CA LEU A 300 -2.85 -0.57 0.75
C LEU A 300 -1.70 -0.36 -0.25
N PHE A 301 -0.82 0.61 0.01
CA PHE A 301 0.18 1.05 -0.96
C PHE A 301 1.58 0.48 -0.73
N GLY A 302 1.84 -0.13 0.44
CA GLY A 302 3.09 -0.81 0.76
C GLY A 302 3.40 -1.99 -0.17
N CYS A 303 2.37 -2.63 -0.73
CA CYS A 303 2.51 -3.74 -1.67
C CYS A 303 2.18 -3.34 -3.11
N TYR A 304 1.87 -2.07 -3.33
CA TYR A 304 1.54 -1.58 -4.65
C TYR A 304 2.80 -1.65 -5.55
N PRO A 305 2.65 -2.06 -6.82
CA PRO A 305 3.77 -2.11 -7.75
C PRO A 305 4.45 -0.76 -7.86
N PHE A 306 5.77 -0.78 -7.78
CA PHE A 306 6.58 0.41 -7.97
C PHE A 306 6.44 0.93 -9.40
N THR A 307 6.24 2.24 -9.54
CA THR A 307 6.13 2.92 -10.84
C THR A 307 6.98 4.18 -10.86
N THR A 308 7.71 4.39 -11.95
CA THR A 308 8.52 5.59 -12.22
C THR A 308 8.42 6.01 -13.69
N ARG A 309 9.12 7.08 -14.09
CA ARG A 309 9.13 7.60 -15.46
C ARG A 309 10.49 7.45 -16.12
N VAL A 310 10.47 7.27 -17.44
CA VAL A 310 11.65 7.49 -18.28
C VAL A 310 11.94 8.99 -18.34
N ILE A 311 13.16 9.40 -17.96
CA ILE A 311 13.63 10.79 -18.07
C ILE A 311 14.45 11.03 -19.32
N GLN A 312 15.13 9.97 -19.81
CA GLN A 312 15.94 10.04 -21.02
C GLN A 312 15.96 8.68 -21.69
N ALA A 313 15.83 8.66 -23.01
CA ALA A 313 15.97 7.47 -23.84
C ALA A 313 16.82 7.82 -25.06
N GLY A 314 17.87 7.03 -25.32
CA GLY A 314 18.74 7.19 -26.50
C GLY A 314 20.03 6.40 -26.39
N ASN A 315 20.68 6.12 -27.52
CA ASN A 315 21.98 5.41 -27.58
C ASN A 315 21.98 4.06 -26.84
N ASN A 316 20.88 3.31 -26.96
CA ASN A 316 20.66 2.04 -26.25
C ASN A 316 20.71 2.15 -24.71
N ARG A 317 20.55 3.35 -24.16
CA ARG A 317 20.55 3.64 -22.73
C ARG A 317 19.24 4.33 -22.36
N ILE A 318 18.55 3.77 -21.38
CA ILE A 318 17.32 4.32 -20.83
C ILE A 318 17.59 4.73 -19.40
N VAL A 319 17.25 5.97 -19.05
CA VAL A 319 17.43 6.52 -17.71
C VAL A 319 16.04 6.75 -17.08
N ILE A 320 15.86 6.27 -15.86
CA ILE A 320 14.61 6.36 -15.11
C ILE A 320 14.75 7.31 -13.92
N ALA A 321 13.63 7.90 -13.52
CA ALA A 321 13.52 8.83 -12.39
C ALA A 321 13.50 8.11 -11.03
N ALA A 322 14.33 7.08 -10.86
CA ALA A 322 14.45 6.27 -9.66
C ALA A 322 15.86 5.75 -9.50
N GLY A 323 16.40 5.73 -8.28
CA GLY A 323 17.78 5.33 -8.01
C GLY A 323 17.96 4.56 -6.71
N ALA A 324 19.14 4.65 -6.11
CA ALA A 324 19.46 3.95 -4.87
C ALA A 324 18.52 4.34 -3.71
N GLN A 325 18.06 5.59 -3.64
CA GLN A 325 17.08 6.04 -2.64
C GLN A 325 15.74 5.29 -2.74
N ASP A 326 15.38 4.86 -3.95
CA ASP A 326 14.20 4.07 -4.27
C ASP A 326 14.40 2.56 -4.04
N LYS A 327 15.57 2.15 -3.54
CA LYS A 327 16.06 0.77 -3.43
C LYS A 327 16.22 0.05 -4.78
N ILE A 328 16.39 0.80 -5.87
CA ILE A 328 16.77 0.22 -7.18
C ILE A 328 18.20 -0.31 -7.10
N LYS A 329 18.43 -1.49 -7.69
CA LYS A 329 19.71 -2.17 -7.73
C LYS A 329 20.10 -2.51 -9.16
N ILE A 330 21.40 -2.67 -9.38
CA ILE A 330 21.93 -3.23 -10.63
C ILE A 330 21.40 -4.66 -10.78
N GLY A 331 20.93 -5.00 -11.98
CA GLY A 331 20.32 -6.29 -12.30
C GLY A 331 18.80 -6.32 -12.15
N ASP A 332 18.18 -5.28 -11.58
CA ASP A 332 16.72 -5.17 -11.51
C ASP A 332 16.11 -5.15 -12.92
N ARG A 333 14.98 -5.82 -13.07
CA ARG A 333 14.22 -5.88 -14.32
C ARG A 333 12.88 -5.19 -14.13
N LEU A 334 12.58 -4.23 -15.00
CA LEU A 334 11.36 -3.42 -14.94
C LEU A 334 10.69 -3.41 -16.32
N MET A 335 9.36 -3.32 -16.38
CA MET A 335 8.63 -3.23 -17.65
C MET A 335 8.39 -1.78 -18.04
N ILE A 336 8.63 -1.44 -19.30
CA ILE A 336 8.33 -0.12 -19.87
C ILE A 336 6.99 -0.18 -20.61
N TYR A 337 6.14 0.82 -20.39
CA TYR A 337 4.89 1.03 -21.11
C TYR A 337 4.90 2.40 -21.76
N SER A 338 4.34 2.51 -22.97
CA SER A 338 4.16 3.81 -23.59
C SER A 338 3.18 4.65 -22.77
N ALA A 339 3.52 5.92 -22.56
CA ALA A 339 2.53 6.88 -22.12
C ALA A 339 1.57 7.10 -23.30
N SER A 340 0.33 6.59 -23.21
CA SER A 340 -0.66 6.80 -24.26
C SER A 340 -0.77 8.29 -24.59
N ALA A 341 -0.63 8.63 -25.88
CA ALA A 341 -0.65 10.01 -26.35
C ALA A 341 -2.03 10.64 -26.11
N GLY A 342 -2.16 11.33 -24.98
CA GLY A 342 -3.38 12.01 -24.57
C GLY A 342 -3.46 11.99 -23.06
N GLY A 343 -3.04 13.08 -22.42
CA GLY A 343 -3.07 13.31 -20.97
C GLY A 343 -4.47 13.39 -20.37
N VAL A 344 -5.40 12.56 -20.86
CA VAL A 344 -6.73 12.38 -20.31
C VAL A 344 -6.56 11.59 -19.01
N ALA A 345 -7.00 12.17 -17.91
CA ALA A 345 -7.06 11.46 -16.63
C ALA A 345 -7.85 10.15 -16.81
N GLY A 346 -7.30 9.03 -16.36
CA GLY A 346 -7.89 7.70 -16.52
C GLY A 346 -7.49 6.93 -17.79
N ALA A 347 -6.65 7.48 -18.68
CA ALA A 347 -6.00 6.69 -19.71
C ALA A 347 -5.02 5.70 -19.03
N GLY A 348 -5.31 4.40 -19.15
CA GLY A 348 -4.54 3.33 -18.52
C GLY A 348 -3.13 3.17 -19.12
N LEU A 349 -2.49 2.03 -18.81
CA LEU A 349 -1.19 1.69 -19.40
C LEU A 349 -1.32 1.54 -20.93
N GLY A 350 -0.42 2.19 -21.67
CA GLY A 350 -0.25 1.94 -23.10
C GLY A 350 0.39 0.58 -23.39
N GLU A 351 0.81 0.37 -24.63
CA GLU A 351 1.45 -0.86 -25.05
C GLU A 351 2.79 -1.10 -24.33
N SER A 352 3.03 -2.35 -23.93
CA SER A 352 4.32 -2.78 -23.36
C SER A 352 5.42 -2.62 -24.40
N GLN A 353 6.41 -1.78 -24.08
CA GLN A 353 7.55 -1.48 -24.94
C GLN A 353 8.70 -2.46 -24.74
N GLY A 354 8.80 -3.12 -23.57
CA GLY A 354 9.84 -4.14 -23.31
C GLY A 354 10.32 -4.18 -21.86
N ILE A 355 11.32 -5.01 -21.60
CA ILE A 355 11.94 -5.17 -20.28
C ILE A 355 13.24 -4.36 -20.23
N LEU A 356 13.32 -3.44 -19.28
CA LEU A 356 14.51 -2.67 -18.92
C LEU A 356 15.31 -3.44 -17.86
N THR A 357 16.57 -3.73 -18.17
CA THR A 357 17.51 -4.30 -17.21
C THR A 357 18.46 -3.19 -16.71
N ILE A 358 18.47 -2.95 -15.39
CA ILE A 358 19.26 -1.88 -14.77
C ILE A 358 20.74 -2.26 -14.75
N THR A 359 21.58 -1.38 -15.30
CA THR A 359 23.04 -1.59 -15.40
C THR A 359 23.85 -0.63 -14.52
N ASP A 360 23.26 0.51 -14.16
CA ASP A 360 23.93 1.60 -13.46
C ASP A 360 22.93 2.31 -12.54
N VAL A 361 23.35 2.65 -11.33
CA VAL A 361 22.48 3.24 -10.30
C VAL A 361 23.19 4.41 -9.64
N SER A 362 22.59 5.58 -9.75
CA SER A 362 22.94 6.79 -9.00
C SER A 362 22.00 6.98 -7.80
N ALA A 363 22.20 8.04 -7.01
CA ALA A 363 21.39 8.30 -5.82
C ALA A 363 19.88 8.41 -6.13
N THR A 364 19.52 9.13 -7.21
CA THR A 364 18.12 9.49 -7.55
C THR A 364 17.67 8.99 -8.91
N THR A 365 18.59 8.46 -9.72
CA THR A 365 18.35 7.95 -11.07
C THR A 365 19.06 6.62 -11.27
N ALA A 366 18.59 5.86 -12.25
CA ALA A 366 19.19 4.60 -12.65
C ALA A 366 19.12 4.50 -14.17
N ALA A 367 20.07 3.79 -14.75
CA ALA A 367 20.16 3.60 -16.18
C ALA A 367 20.33 2.12 -16.53
N GLY A 368 19.72 1.73 -17.64
CA GLY A 368 19.69 0.36 -18.10
C GLY A 368 19.58 0.25 -19.61
N THR A 369 19.56 -0.99 -20.07
CA THR A 369 19.39 -1.35 -21.48
C THR A 369 18.10 -2.13 -21.66
N LEU A 370 17.47 -1.97 -22.82
CA LEU A 370 16.24 -2.70 -23.17
C LEU A 370 16.60 -4.07 -23.76
N ASP A 371 15.91 -5.13 -23.35
CA ASP A 371 16.11 -6.47 -23.90
C ASP A 371 15.73 -6.47 -25.41
N SER A 372 16.58 -7.10 -26.25
CA SER A 372 16.68 -6.89 -27.71
C SER A 372 15.47 -7.24 -28.57
N THR A 373 14.38 -7.74 -27.99
CA THR A 373 13.13 -8.05 -28.70
C THR A 373 12.20 -6.84 -28.80
N ALA A 374 12.54 -5.74 -28.14
CA ALA A 374 11.78 -4.50 -28.15
C ALA A 374 12.28 -3.54 -29.23
N VAL A 375 11.37 -2.78 -29.83
CA VAL A 375 11.71 -1.75 -30.80
C VAL A 375 12.43 -0.60 -30.07
N SER A 376 13.76 -0.62 -30.04
CA SER A 376 14.62 0.34 -29.32
C SER A 376 14.43 1.82 -29.73
N GLY A 377 13.57 2.12 -30.72
CA GLY A 377 13.18 3.48 -31.13
C GLY A 377 11.81 3.95 -30.61
N ALA A 378 11.08 3.14 -29.84
CA ALA A 378 9.72 3.45 -29.41
C ALA A 378 9.62 4.12 -28.02
N VAL A 379 10.66 3.97 -27.17
CA VAL A 379 10.66 4.55 -25.80
C VAL A 379 10.95 6.04 -25.83
N ARG A 380 10.16 6.83 -25.11
CA ARG A 380 10.26 8.29 -25.04
C ARG A 380 10.33 8.77 -23.58
N PRO A 381 10.95 9.94 -23.32
CA PRO A 381 10.79 10.62 -22.04
C PRO A 381 9.30 10.81 -21.70
N GLY A 382 8.92 10.45 -20.48
CA GLY A 382 7.53 10.45 -20.01
C GLY A 382 6.86 9.07 -19.99
N ASP A 383 7.41 8.08 -20.69
CA ASP A 383 6.96 6.68 -20.62
C ASP A 383 7.04 6.12 -19.21
N TRP A 384 6.19 5.13 -18.94
CA TRP A 384 6.02 4.58 -17.61
C TRP A 384 6.92 3.37 -17.45
N VAL A 385 7.51 3.23 -16.27
CA VAL A 385 8.33 2.07 -15.90
C VAL A 385 7.74 1.47 -14.65
N LYS A 386 7.37 0.20 -14.69
CA LYS A 386 6.71 -0.49 -13.59
C LYS A 386 7.50 -1.73 -13.18
N SER A 387 7.63 -1.97 -11.88
CA SER A 387 8.10 -3.24 -11.38
C SER A 387 7.09 -4.34 -11.68
N PHE A 388 7.55 -5.55 -11.92
CA PHE A 388 6.67 -6.71 -11.91
C PHE A 388 5.94 -6.79 -10.57
N ALA A 389 4.64 -7.09 -10.59
CA ALA A 389 3.96 -7.51 -9.37
C ALA A 389 4.71 -8.76 -8.89
N THR A 390 5.42 -8.63 -7.77
CA THR A 390 6.09 -9.77 -7.16
C THR A 390 4.99 -10.62 -6.52
N PRO A 391 4.85 -11.90 -6.89
CA PRO A 391 3.83 -12.80 -6.35
C PRO A 391 3.98 -13.02 -4.84
#